data_AF-A0A358DSS0-F1
#
_entry.id   AF-A0A358DSS0-F1
#
_cell.length_a   1.000
_cell.length_b   1.000
_cell.length_c   1.000
_cell.angle_alpha   90.00
_cell.angle_beta   90.00
_cell.angle_gamma   90.00
#
_symmetry.space_group_name_H-M   'P 1'
#
loop_
_entity.id
_entity.type
_entity.pdbx_description
1 polymer ?
#
loop_
_entity_poly.entity_id
_entity_poly.type
_entity_poly.pdbx_seq_one_letter_code
_entity_poly.pdbx_strand_id
1 'polypeptide(L)'
;MTISMLEGAKAVPGFRFSGVHCGLKGEGQLDLGLIVAEKSNLLAARFTQNQVVAAPVQLSRAHGAGERCRAVVVNSGNANACTGPAGMAAAEATAQQVASQLSCPAYEVQVASTGVIGR
;
A
#
# COMPACT_ATOMS: atom_id res chain seq x y z
N MET A 1 3.75 0.21 -15.23
CA MET A 1 3.01 1.16 -14.38
C MET A 1 3.89 2.38 -14.19
N THR A 2 3.55 3.50 -14.84
CA THR A 2 4.35 4.74 -14.77
C THR A 2 3.89 5.54 -13.56
N ILE A 3 4.80 5.80 -12.62
CA ILE A 3 4.54 6.56 -11.40
C ILE A 3 4.55 8.05 -11.77
N SER A 4 3.40 8.71 -11.85
CA SER A 4 3.29 10.16 -12.06
C SER A 4 3.23 10.90 -10.72
N MET A 5 4.08 11.90 -10.53
CA MET A 5 4.15 12.68 -9.29
C MET A 5 2.89 13.53 -9.08
N LEU A 6 2.36 13.56 -7.86
CA LEU A 6 1.26 14.48 -7.52
C LEU A 6 1.82 15.87 -7.19
N GLU A 7 1.46 16.87 -7.98
CA GLU A 7 1.65 18.28 -7.62
C GLU A 7 0.64 18.64 -6.52
N GLY A 8 1.13 19.01 -5.33
CA GLY A 8 0.29 19.46 -4.22
C GLY A 8 0.51 18.73 -2.88
N ALA A 9 1.23 17.61 -2.86
CA ALA A 9 1.74 17.08 -1.60
C ALA A 9 2.81 18.04 -1.07
N LYS A 10 2.60 18.62 0.11
CA LYS A 10 3.59 19.48 0.78
C LYS A 10 4.91 18.72 0.83
N ALA A 11 5.95 19.24 0.16
CA ALA A 11 7.20 18.51 -0.02
C ALA A 11 7.80 18.16 1.36
N VAL A 12 7.82 16.86 1.66
CA VAL A 12 8.55 16.32 2.80
C VAL A 12 9.89 15.85 2.26
N PRO A 13 11.02 16.47 2.66
CA PRO A 13 12.33 16.05 2.17
C PRO A 13 12.57 14.56 2.38
N GLY A 14 13.10 13.88 1.36
CA GLY A 14 13.32 12.44 1.40
C GLY A 14 12.09 11.57 1.13
N PHE A 15 10.96 12.16 0.73
CA PHE A 15 9.75 11.43 0.33
C PHE A 15 9.21 11.89 -1.02
N ARG A 16 8.68 10.93 -1.79
CA ARG A 16 8.04 11.11 -3.08
C ARG A 16 6.63 10.52 -3.05
N PHE A 17 5.71 11.14 -3.78
CA PHE A 17 4.29 10.82 -3.74
C PHE A 17 3.74 10.71 -5.17
N SER A 18 2.91 9.70 -5.39
CA SER A 18 2.23 9.48 -6.66
C SER A 18 0.81 8.99 -6.43
N GLY A 19 -0.08 9.36 -7.35
CA GLY A 19 -1.44 8.86 -7.44
C GLY A 19 -1.78 8.64 -8.89
N VAL A 20 -2.37 7.49 -9.19
CA VAL A 20 -2.77 7.11 -10.54
C VAL A 20 -4.18 6.53 -10.55
N HIS A 21 -4.79 6.54 -11.73
CA HIS A 21 -5.96 5.74 -12.03
C HIS A 21 -5.51 4.35 -12.48
N CYS A 22 -5.98 3.31 -11.81
CA CYS A 22 -5.72 1.90 -12.09
C CYS A 22 -6.98 1.08 -12.39
N GLY A 23 -8.17 1.70 -12.34
CA GLY A 23 -9.43 1.08 -12.78
C GLY A 23 -10.25 0.40 -11.69
N LEU A 24 -9.99 0.69 -10.41
CA LEU A 24 -10.82 0.24 -9.29
C LEU A 24 -12.03 1.14 -9.06
N LYS A 25 -11.90 2.43 -9.39
CA LYS A 25 -12.99 3.41 -9.40
C LYS A 25 -13.42 3.77 -10.82
N GLY A 26 -14.42 4.64 -10.94
CA GLY A 26 -14.88 5.18 -12.22
C GLY A 26 -13.76 5.91 -12.99
N GLU A 27 -13.98 6.08 -14.29
CA GLU A 27 -13.00 6.66 -15.21
C GLU A 27 -12.47 8.02 -14.74
N GLY A 28 -11.15 8.21 -14.88
CA GLY A 28 -10.47 9.45 -14.50
C GLY A 28 -10.29 9.65 -13.00
N GLN A 29 -10.84 8.79 -12.13
CA GLN A 29 -10.68 8.91 -10.69
C GLN A 29 -9.40 8.22 -10.20
N LEU A 30 -8.58 8.94 -9.44
CA LEU A 30 -7.42 8.37 -8.76
C LEU A 30 -7.86 7.33 -7.72
N ASP A 31 -7.23 6.17 -7.78
CA ASP A 31 -7.62 5.02 -6.97
C ASP A 31 -6.43 4.16 -6.50
N LEU A 32 -5.20 4.53 -6.88
CA LEU A 32 -3.97 3.91 -6.39
C LEU A 32 -2.93 4.98 -6.07
N GLY A 33 -2.47 5.01 -4.83
CA GLY A 33 -1.45 5.92 -4.32
C GLY A 33 -0.18 5.18 -3.92
N LEU A 34 0.95 5.86 -4.05
CA LEU A 34 2.25 5.37 -3.63
C LEU A 34 3.04 6.47 -2.93
N ILE A 35 3.55 6.15 -1.74
CA ILE A 35 4.50 6.96 -0.99
C ILE A 35 5.81 6.20 -0.96
N VAL A 36 6.91 6.87 -1.34
CA VAL A 36 8.24 6.27 -1.36
C VAL A 36 9.20 7.18 -0.61
N ALA A 37 9.91 6.66 0.38
CA ALA A 37 11.03 7.40 0.97
C ALA A 37 12.22 7.45 -0.02
N GLU A 38 13.35 8.03 0.31
CA GLU A 38 14.60 7.84 -0.47
C GLU A 38 15.46 6.69 0.05
N LYS A 39 15.27 6.32 1.31
CA LYS A 39 15.95 5.22 1.99
C LYS A 39 14.96 4.47 2.89
N SER A 40 15.36 3.31 3.42
CA SER A 40 14.61 2.61 4.47
C SER A 40 14.63 3.46 5.75
N ASN A 41 13.46 3.68 6.35
CA ASN A 41 13.27 4.53 7.53
C ASN A 41 12.52 3.77 8.64
N LEU A 42 12.59 4.28 9.87
CA LEU A 42 11.81 3.75 11.00
C LEU A 42 10.31 3.82 10.71
N LEU A 43 9.60 2.75 11.07
CA LEU A 43 8.15 2.62 10.94
C LEU A 43 7.50 2.57 12.32
N ALA A 44 6.52 3.45 12.53
CA ALA A 44 5.55 3.32 13.60
C ALA A 44 4.15 3.16 12.99
N ALA A 45 3.46 2.08 13.32
CA ALA A 45 2.13 1.78 12.80
C ALA A 45 1.17 1.27 13.88
N ARG A 46 -0.11 1.59 13.71
CA ARG A 46 -1.22 1.01 14.47
C ARG A 46 -2.25 0.48 13.49
N PHE A 47 -2.86 -0.63 13.85
CA PHE A 47 -3.84 -1.34 13.04
C PHE A 47 -5.15 -1.47 13.81
N THR A 48 -6.24 -1.73 13.09
CA THR A 48 -7.55 -1.96 13.70
C THR A 48 -7.51 -3.11 14.73
N GLN A 49 -8.29 -2.95 15.80
CA GLN A 49 -8.54 -3.97 16.83
C GLN A 49 -9.77 -4.84 16.50
N ASN A 50 -10.44 -4.60 15.36
CA ASN A 50 -11.58 -5.40 14.93
C ASN A 50 -11.17 -6.88 14.78
N GLN A 51 -12.09 -7.80 15.06
CA GLN A 51 -11.91 -9.24 14.86
C GLN A 51 -11.88 -9.62 13.38
N VAL A 52 -12.64 -8.90 12.54
CA VAL A 52 -12.61 -9.07 11.08
C VAL A 52 -11.57 -8.13 10.50
N VAL A 53 -10.45 -8.69 10.05
CA VAL A 53 -9.27 -7.94 9.59
C VAL A 53 -8.99 -8.23 8.13
N ALA A 54 -8.93 -7.17 7.31
CA ALA A 54 -8.60 -7.26 5.89
C ALA A 54 -7.20 -7.83 5.64
N ALA A 55 -7.00 -8.52 4.52
CA ALA A 55 -5.71 -9.07 4.11
C ALA A 55 -4.55 -8.05 4.14
N PRO A 56 -4.67 -6.82 3.58
CA PRO A 56 -3.58 -5.83 3.62
C PRO A 56 -3.19 -5.41 5.04
N VAL A 57 -4.13 -5.42 5.99
CA VAL A 57 -3.84 -5.10 7.40
C VAL A 57 -3.04 -6.23 8.04
N GLN A 58 -3.38 -7.48 7.77
CA GLN A 58 -2.65 -8.64 8.27
C GLN A 58 -1.21 -8.65 7.73
N LEU A 59 -1.04 -8.46 6.43
CA LEU A 59 0.27 -8.37 5.77
C LEU A 59 1.12 -7.23 6.35
N SER A 60 0.58 -6.01 6.36
CA SER A 60 1.30 -4.83 6.86
C SER A 60 1.66 -4.92 8.34
N ARG A 61 0.86 -5.65 9.14
CA ARG A 61 1.20 -5.95 10.53
C ARG A 61 2.40 -6.88 10.62
N ALA A 62 2.49 -7.91 9.77
CA ALA A 62 3.63 -8.81 9.71
C ALA A 62 4.90 -8.09 9.21
N HIS A 63 4.79 -7.30 8.14
CA HIS A 63 5.89 -6.48 7.62
C HIS A 63 6.41 -5.47 8.66
N GLY A 64 5.49 -4.81 9.37
CA GLY A 64 5.82 -3.79 10.36
C GLY A 64 6.58 -4.30 11.59
N ALA A 65 6.66 -5.61 11.81
CA ALA A 65 7.46 -6.20 12.89
C ALA A 65 8.97 -5.95 12.72
N GLY A 66 9.45 -5.65 11.51
CA GLY A 66 10.84 -5.27 11.24
C GLY A 66 11.17 -3.80 11.54
N GLU A 67 10.19 -3.00 11.99
CA GLU A 67 10.30 -1.57 12.33
C GLU A 67 10.87 -0.67 11.23
N ARG A 68 10.91 -1.16 9.98
CA ARG A 68 11.43 -0.42 8.83
C ARG A 68 10.45 -0.37 7.68
N CYS A 69 10.48 0.72 6.93
CA CYS A 69 9.62 0.95 5.78
C CYS A 69 10.35 1.76 4.70
N ARG A 70 10.20 1.31 3.46
CA ARG A 70 10.68 1.96 2.24
C ARG A 70 9.53 2.66 1.51
N ALA A 71 8.35 2.04 1.49
CA ALA A 71 7.20 2.53 0.74
C ALA A 71 5.86 2.12 1.36
N VAL A 72 4.82 2.90 1.07
CA VAL A 72 3.42 2.56 1.35
C VAL A 72 2.64 2.66 0.05
N VAL A 73 1.98 1.57 -0.32
CA VAL A 73 1.05 1.52 -1.46
C VAL A 73 -0.38 1.39 -0.96
N VAL A 74 -1.26 2.23 -1.49
CA VAL A 74 -2.64 2.33 -1.03
C VAL A 74 -3.60 2.31 -2.21
N ASN A 75 -4.49 1.33 -2.27
CA ASN A 75 -5.58 1.35 -3.23
C ASN A 75 -6.91 1.79 -2.58
N SER A 76 -7.83 2.31 -3.39
CA SER A 76 -9.19 2.65 -2.96
C SER A 76 -10.24 2.12 -3.96
N GLY A 77 -11.47 1.90 -3.49
CA GLY A 77 -12.55 1.28 -4.28
C GLY A 77 -12.76 -0.22 -3.99
N ASN A 78 -11.76 -0.90 -3.42
CA ASN A 78 -11.87 -2.26 -2.90
C ASN A 78 -11.06 -2.37 -1.60
N ALA A 79 -11.69 -2.82 -0.50
CA ALA A 79 -11.04 -2.97 0.80
C ALA A 79 -10.15 -4.21 0.90
N ASN A 80 -10.26 -5.17 -0.02
CA ASN A 80 -9.62 -6.47 0.06
C ASN A 80 -9.83 -7.13 1.44
N ALA A 81 -11.09 -7.09 1.89
CA ALA A 81 -11.54 -7.60 3.17
C ALA A 81 -12.54 -8.75 2.93
N CYS A 82 -12.46 -9.79 3.76
CA CYS A 82 -13.26 -11.01 3.62
C CYS A 82 -13.05 -11.74 2.27
N THR A 83 -11.85 -11.66 1.72
CA THR A 83 -11.45 -12.20 0.39
C THR A 83 -10.64 -13.51 0.47
N GLY A 84 -10.41 -14.03 1.69
CA GLY A 84 -9.71 -15.29 1.92
C GLY A 84 -8.26 -15.33 1.42
N PRO A 85 -7.72 -16.52 1.11
CA PRO A 85 -6.34 -16.69 0.66
C PRO A 85 -5.99 -15.91 -0.61
N ALA A 86 -6.93 -15.77 -1.54
CA ALA A 86 -6.73 -14.99 -2.77
C ALA A 86 -6.47 -13.51 -2.47
N GLY A 87 -7.18 -12.94 -1.50
CA GLY A 87 -6.94 -11.58 -1.03
C GLY A 87 -5.57 -11.36 -0.42
N MET A 88 -5.08 -12.35 0.35
CA MET A 88 -3.72 -12.33 0.89
C MET A 88 -2.67 -12.38 -0.21
N ALA A 89 -2.79 -13.33 -1.14
CA ALA A 89 -1.88 -13.45 -2.28
C ALA A 89 -1.83 -12.17 -3.12
N ALA A 90 -2.98 -11.50 -3.32
CA ALA A 90 -3.03 -10.22 -4.02
C ALA A 90 -2.29 -9.10 -3.25
N ALA A 91 -2.42 -9.05 -1.92
CA ALA A 91 -1.68 -8.08 -1.10
C ALA A 91 -0.16 -8.34 -1.13
N GLU A 92 0.27 -9.60 -1.03
CA GLU A 92 1.67 -10.01 -1.13
C GLU A 92 2.26 -9.67 -2.50
N ALA A 93 1.54 -9.99 -3.59
CA ALA A 93 1.95 -9.66 -4.94
C ALA A 93 2.10 -8.14 -5.13
N THR A 94 1.18 -7.34 -4.56
CA THR A 94 1.25 -5.87 -4.59
C THR A 94 2.52 -5.36 -3.91
N ALA A 95 2.82 -5.86 -2.70
CA ALA A 95 4.05 -5.50 -1.98
C ALA A 95 5.30 -5.89 -2.79
N GLN A 96 5.34 -7.12 -3.34
CA GLN A 96 6.45 -7.63 -4.13
C GLN A 96 6.70 -6.82 -5.40
N GLN A 97 5.64 -6.40 -6.09
CA GLN A 97 5.75 -5.58 -7.30
C GLN A 97 6.38 -4.21 -7.01
N VAL A 98 5.92 -3.55 -5.95
CA VAL A 98 6.50 -2.26 -5.53
C VAL A 98 7.94 -2.45 -5.06
N ALA A 99 8.21 -3.48 -4.26
CA ALA A 99 9.54 -3.77 -3.75
C ALA A 99 10.57 -4.03 -4.85
N SER A 100 10.18 -4.78 -5.89
CA SER A 100 11.01 -5.04 -7.08
C SER A 100 11.39 -3.74 -7.79
N GLN A 101 10.41 -2.85 -8.02
CA GLN A 101 10.65 -1.55 -8.66
C GLN A 101 11.59 -0.64 -7.84
N LEU A 102 11.58 -0.79 -6.53
CA LEU A 102 12.38 0.01 -5.60
C LEU A 102 13.70 -0.66 -5.18
N SER A 103 13.95 -1.89 -5.65
CA SER A 103 15.08 -2.71 -5.24
C SER A 103 15.23 -2.80 -3.70
N CYS A 104 14.11 -3.01 -3.00
CA CYS A 104 14.07 -3.17 -1.55
C CYS A 104 13.44 -4.52 -1.16
N PRO A 105 13.58 -4.98 0.09
CA PRO A 105 12.85 -6.14 0.57
C PRO A 105 11.34 -5.89 0.60
N ALA A 106 10.54 -6.92 0.29
CA ALA A 106 9.07 -6.80 0.25
C ALA A 106 8.46 -6.46 1.62
N TYR A 107 9.08 -6.92 2.71
CA TYR A 107 8.65 -6.59 4.07
C TYR A 107 8.88 -5.12 4.44
N GLU A 108 9.59 -4.33 3.62
CA GLU A 108 9.69 -2.87 3.80
C GLU A 108 8.57 -2.11 3.05
N VAL A 109 7.63 -2.81 2.41
CA VAL A 109 6.50 -2.21 1.71
C VAL A 109 5.21 -2.46 2.47
N GLN A 110 4.57 -1.39 2.94
CA GLN A 110 3.25 -1.49 3.56
C GLN A 110 2.16 -1.41 2.50
N VAL A 111 1.14 -2.25 2.63
CA VAL A 111 -0.04 -2.28 1.76
C VAL A 111 -1.27 -1.88 2.55
N ALA A 112 -2.05 -0.95 2.01
CA ALA A 112 -3.36 -0.57 2.55
C ALA A 112 -4.42 -0.56 1.46
N SER A 113 -5.65 -0.86 1.85
CA SER A 113 -6.80 -0.89 0.93
C SER A 113 -8.02 -0.31 1.62
N THR A 114 -8.88 0.36 0.87
CA THR A 114 -10.16 0.89 1.36
C THR A 114 -11.24 0.79 0.29
N GLY A 115 -12.49 0.56 0.68
CA GLY A 115 -13.62 0.45 -0.24
C GLY A 115 -14.61 -0.63 0.17
N VAL A 116 -15.20 -1.28 -0.84
CA VAL A 116 -16.21 -2.34 -0.64
C VAL A 116 -15.56 -3.59 -0.02
N ILE A 117 -16.26 -4.23 0.92
CA ILE A 117 -15.88 -5.50 1.57
C ILE A 117 -16.50 -6.67 0.80
N GLY A 118 -15.76 -7.77 0.63
CA GLY A 118 -16.27 -9.02 0.02
C GLY A 118 -16.37 -9.03 -1.51
N ARG A 119 -15.61 -8.16 -2.19
CA ARG A 119 -15.54 -8.07 -3.65
C ARG A 119 -14.36 -8.84 -4.21
#